data_AF-A0A172QRW3-F1
#
_entry.id   AF-A0A172QRW3-F1
#
_cell.length_a   1.000
_cell.length_b   1.000
_cell.length_c   1.000
_cell.angle_alpha   90.00
_cell.angle_beta   90.00
_cell.angle_gamma   90.00
#
_symmetry.space_group_name_H-M   'P 1'
#
loop_
_entity.id
_entity.type
_entity.pdbx_description
1 polymer ?
#
loop_
_entity_poly.entity_id
_entity_poly.type
_entity_poly.pdbx_seq_one_letter_code
_entity_poly.pdbx_strand_id
1 'polypeptide(L)'
;MLVTSPHMPASIRWGGIVALIQSTIGLGYAFFLIYREATGETDSSIVYETGDANTWVGYGTAVFFIIVFGTVAAGAINMMRGHRWGRGAVVMLNIILVPAAYYMFIEDRFSWAVITGISAFFVLGALFNKRAIHWANTEI
;
A
#
# COMPACT_ATOMS: atom_id res chain seq x y z
N MET A 1 2.93 34.77 21.43
CA MET A 1 2.98 33.70 20.39
C MET A 1 1.93 32.67 20.74
N LEU A 2 0.88 32.54 19.95
CA LEU A 2 -0.12 31.48 20.14
C LEU A 2 0.52 30.15 19.71
N VAL A 3 0.86 29.31 20.68
CA VAL A 3 1.17 27.89 20.44
C VAL A 3 -0.16 27.23 20.08
N THR A 4 -0.50 27.21 18.79
CA THR A 4 -1.56 26.35 18.30
C THR A 4 -1.02 24.93 18.33
N SER A 5 -1.68 24.02 19.06
CA SER A 5 -1.38 22.59 19.07
C SER A 5 -1.11 22.13 17.63
N PRO A 6 -0.07 21.30 17.34
CA PRO A 6 0.29 20.95 15.98
C PRO A 6 -0.87 20.18 15.33
N HIS A 7 -1.78 20.90 14.69
CA HIS A 7 -2.93 20.33 14.02
C HIS A 7 -2.35 19.52 12.88
N MET A 8 -2.54 18.20 12.94
CA MET A 8 -2.05 17.27 11.93
C MET A 8 -2.37 17.82 10.53
N PRO A 9 -1.35 18.04 9.66
CA PRO A 9 -1.58 18.64 8.36
C PRO A 9 -2.61 17.84 7.56
N ALA A 10 -3.55 18.53 6.92
CA ALA A 10 -4.57 17.87 6.11
C ALA A 10 -3.98 16.94 5.04
N SER A 11 -2.78 17.26 4.53
CA SER A 11 -2.06 16.41 3.57
C SER A 11 -1.72 15.03 4.14
N ILE A 12 -1.34 14.95 5.42
CA ILE A 12 -1.05 13.68 6.08
C ILE A 12 -2.34 12.86 6.25
N ARG A 13 -3.46 13.52 6.55
CA ARG A 13 -4.77 12.86 6.70
C ARG A 13 -5.24 12.29 5.37
N TRP A 14 -5.22 13.08 4.30
CA TRP A 14 -5.62 12.62 2.96
C TRP A 14 -4.68 11.53 2.42
N GLY A 15 -3.37 11.69 2.57
CA GLY A 15 -2.40 10.66 2.19
C GLY A 15 -2.59 9.35 2.96
N GLY A 16 -2.88 9.44 4.26
CA GLY A 16 -3.20 8.28 5.10
C GLY A 16 -4.47 7.57 4.67
N ILE A 17 -5.53 8.29 4.32
CA ILE A 17 -6.80 7.71 3.84
C ILE A 17 -6.58 6.92 2.54
N VAL A 18 -5.89 7.52 1.56
CA VAL A 18 -5.63 6.86 0.28
C VAL A 18 -4.76 5.60 0.48
N ALA A 19 -3.71 5.70 1.30
CA ALA A 19 -2.86 4.55 1.64
C ALA A 19 -3.64 3.43 2.35
N LEU A 20 -4.61 3.77 3.20
CA LEU A 20 -5.51 2.80 3.82
C LEU A 20 -6.40 2.11 2.79
N ILE A 21 -6.96 2.85 1.85
CA ILE A 21 -7.78 2.28 0.77
C ILE A 21 -6.94 1.30 -0.06
N GLN A 22 -5.75 1.72 -0.49
CA GLN A 22 -4.80 0.86 -1.22
C GLN A 22 -4.47 -0.40 -0.42
N SER A 23 -4.25 -0.27 0.89
CA SER A 23 -3.93 -1.40 1.76
C SER A 23 -5.09 -2.35 1.96
N THR A 24 -6.31 -1.82 2.11
CA THR A 24 -7.52 -2.63 2.19
C THR A 24 -7.74 -3.44 0.91
N ILE A 25 -7.47 -2.87 -0.26
CA ILE A 25 -7.54 -3.59 -1.54
C ILE A 25 -6.52 -4.74 -1.56
N GLY A 26 -5.27 -4.48 -1.17
CA GLY A 26 -4.22 -5.51 -1.07
C GLY A 26 -4.58 -6.64 -0.08
N LEU A 27 -5.16 -6.29 1.08
CA LEU A 27 -5.66 -7.28 2.04
C LEU A 27 -6.84 -8.07 1.48
N GLY A 28 -7.76 -7.42 0.77
CA GLY A 28 -8.86 -8.09 0.06
C GLY A 28 -8.35 -9.11 -0.96
N TYR A 29 -7.29 -8.78 -1.70
CA TYR A 29 -6.63 -9.71 -2.60
C TYR A 29 -5.97 -10.88 -1.86
N ALA A 30 -5.39 -10.67 -0.68
CA ALA A 30 -4.87 -11.75 0.15
C ALA A 30 -5.98 -12.75 0.56
N PHE A 31 -7.15 -12.25 0.98
CA PHE A 31 -8.29 -13.11 1.29
C PHE A 31 -8.81 -13.85 0.05
N PHE A 32 -8.81 -13.20 -1.11
CA PHE A 32 -9.15 -13.83 -2.38
C PHE A 32 -8.19 -14.98 -2.71
N LEU A 33 -6.88 -14.81 -2.52
CA LEU A 33 -5.89 -15.87 -2.74
C LEU A 33 -6.11 -17.07 -1.80
N ILE A 34 -6.41 -16.81 -0.53
CA ILE A 34 -6.74 -17.88 0.44
C ILE A 34 -8.00 -18.64 0.00
N TYR A 35 -9.04 -17.93 -0.40
CA TYR A 35 -10.27 -18.54 -0.89
C TYR A 35 -10.02 -19.38 -2.15
N ARG A 36 -9.28 -18.84 -3.13
CA ARG A 36 -8.94 -19.50 -4.39
C ARG A 36 -8.19 -20.81 -4.16
N GLU A 37 -7.19 -20.80 -3.28
CA GLU A 37 -6.45 -22.03 -2.93
C GLU A 37 -7.31 -23.02 -2.16
N ALA A 38 -8.19 -22.55 -1.27
CA ALA A 38 -9.12 -23.41 -0.56
C ALA A 38 -10.14 -24.09 -1.49
N THR A 39 -10.51 -23.45 -2.61
CA THR A 39 -11.41 -24.02 -3.64
C THR A 39 -10.69 -24.88 -4.68
N GLY A 40 -9.35 -24.95 -4.67
CA GLY A 40 -8.57 -25.80 -5.56
C GLY A 40 -8.53 -25.33 -7.02
N GLU A 41 -8.80 -24.05 -7.29
CA GLU A 41 -8.68 -23.50 -8.65
C GLU A 41 -7.21 -23.26 -8.98
N THR A 42 -6.67 -24.07 -9.90
CA THR A 42 -5.28 -23.93 -10.37
C THR A 42 -5.22 -22.93 -11.53
N ASP A 43 -4.41 -21.89 -11.37
CA ASP A 43 -4.13 -20.92 -12.43
C ASP A 43 -3.12 -21.51 -13.43
N SER A 44 -3.51 -21.64 -14.69
CA SER A 44 -2.66 -22.20 -15.75
C SER A 44 -1.47 -21.31 -16.11
N SER A 45 -1.43 -20.07 -15.60
CA SER A 45 -0.30 -19.15 -15.79
C SER A 45 0.89 -19.41 -14.84
N ILE A 46 0.72 -20.25 -13.81
CA ILE A 46 1.80 -20.60 -12.89
C ILE A 46 2.65 -21.71 -13.53
N VAL A 47 3.82 -21.33 -14.04
CA VAL A 47 4.81 -22.27 -14.58
C VAL A 47 5.48 -22.99 -13.42
N TYR A 48 5.10 -24.25 -13.20
CA TYR A 48 5.78 -25.14 -12.28
C TYR A 48 7.02 -25.74 -12.96
N GLU A 49 8.20 -25.51 -12.39
CA GLU A 49 9.48 -26.00 -12.94
C GLU A 49 9.60 -27.55 -12.85
N THR A 50 8.79 -28.19 -12.02
CA THR A 50 8.68 -29.66 -11.89
C THR A 50 7.27 -30.04 -11.41
N GLY A 51 6.77 -31.23 -11.73
CA GLY A 51 5.46 -31.73 -11.28
C GLY A 51 5.29 -31.83 -9.75
N ASP A 52 6.39 -31.77 -9.00
CA ASP A 52 6.46 -31.73 -7.53
C ASP A 52 6.63 -30.29 -6.97
N ALA A 53 6.52 -29.27 -7.81
CA ALA A 53 6.68 -27.89 -7.37
C ALA A 53 5.57 -27.51 -6.38
N ASN A 54 5.99 -26.80 -5.33
CA ASN A 54 5.18 -26.50 -4.16
C ASN A 54 3.90 -25.73 -4.57
N THR A 55 2.74 -26.39 -4.57
CA THR A 55 1.44 -25.83 -4.97
C THR A 55 0.92 -24.75 -4.01
N TRP A 56 1.66 -24.44 -2.95
CA TRP A 56 1.28 -23.53 -1.86
C TRP A 56 1.61 -22.06 -2.13
N VAL A 57 1.90 -21.68 -3.38
CA VAL A 57 2.30 -20.31 -3.75
C VAL A 57 1.20 -19.29 -3.42
N GLY A 58 -0.07 -19.65 -3.56
CA GLY A 58 -1.20 -18.76 -3.22
C GLY A 58 -1.25 -18.42 -1.72
N TYR A 59 -1.04 -19.40 -0.84
CA TYR A 59 -0.94 -19.16 0.61
C TYR A 59 0.28 -18.31 0.97
N GLY A 60 1.44 -18.60 0.40
CA GLY A 60 2.67 -17.83 0.63
C GLY A 60 2.50 -16.36 0.23
N THR A 61 1.91 -16.13 -0.95
CA THR A 61 1.62 -14.78 -1.44
C THR A 61 0.58 -14.08 -0.55
N ALA A 62 -0.47 -14.77 -0.11
CA ALA A 62 -1.46 -14.19 0.79
C ALA A 62 -0.85 -13.73 2.13
N VAL A 63 -0.02 -14.56 2.76
CA VAL A 63 0.69 -14.21 4.01
C VAL A 63 1.59 -12.98 3.79
N PHE A 64 2.32 -12.94 2.68
CA PHE A 64 3.14 -11.78 2.34
C PHE A 64 2.31 -10.50 2.20
N PHE A 65 1.18 -10.55 1.49
CA PHE A 65 0.28 -9.40 1.36
C PHE A 65 -0.29 -8.95 2.72
N ILE A 66 -0.69 -9.90 3.57
CA ILE A 66 -1.18 -9.59 4.92
C ILE A 66 -0.12 -8.85 5.74
N ILE A 67 1.13 -9.29 5.70
CA ILE A 67 2.23 -8.67 6.44
C ILE A 67 2.52 -7.26 5.89
N VAL A 68 2.69 -7.13 4.57
CA VAL A 68 3.07 -5.86 3.94
C VAL A 68 1.94 -4.84 4.05
N PHE A 69 0.75 -5.17 3.55
CA PHE A 69 -0.37 -4.23 3.57
C PHE A 69 -0.94 -4.03 4.97
N GLY A 70 -0.85 -5.03 5.85
CA GLY A 70 -1.17 -4.87 7.27
C GLY A 70 -0.25 -3.87 7.96
N THR A 71 1.06 -3.94 7.70
CA THR A 71 2.04 -2.98 8.24
C THR A 71 1.77 -1.57 7.72
N VAL A 72 1.47 -1.42 6.43
CA VAL A 72 1.18 -0.10 5.83
C VAL A 72 -0.14 0.47 6.35
N ALA A 73 -1.19 -0.34 6.48
CA ALA A 73 -2.45 0.07 7.08
C ALA A 73 -2.26 0.52 8.53
N ALA A 74 -1.53 -0.24 9.34
CA ALA A 74 -1.19 0.13 10.71
C ALA A 74 -0.40 1.45 10.76
N GLY A 75 0.58 1.61 9.85
CA GLY A 75 1.36 2.85 9.72
C GLY A 75 0.51 4.06 9.32
N ALA A 76 -0.42 3.89 8.37
CA ALA A 76 -1.36 4.92 7.94
C ALA A 76 -2.30 5.34 9.08
N ILE A 77 -2.88 4.37 9.80
CA ILE A 77 -3.74 4.63 10.98
C ILE A 77 -2.95 5.37 12.05
N ASN A 78 -1.73 4.93 12.35
CA ASN A 78 -0.92 5.54 13.39
C ASN A 78 -0.54 6.98 13.05
N MET A 79 -0.15 7.21 11.80
CA MET A 79 0.13 8.54 11.27
C MET A 79 -1.10 9.46 11.32
N MET A 80 -2.29 8.91 11.02
CA MET A 80 -3.55 9.64 11.14
C MET A 80 -3.99 9.94 12.57
N ARG A 81 -3.50 9.19 13.56
CA ARG A 81 -3.72 9.45 14.98
C ARG A 81 -2.76 10.53 15.54
N GLY A 82 -1.92 11.14 14.70
CA GLY A 82 -0.98 12.17 15.10
C GLY A 82 0.38 11.64 15.57
N HIS A 83 0.60 10.33 15.53
CA HIS A 83 1.93 9.76 15.80
C HIS A 83 2.82 9.89 14.56
N ARG A 84 4.11 10.18 14.73
CA ARG A 84 5.04 10.38 13.60
C ARG A 84 5.54 9.07 12.97
N TRP A 85 5.21 7.94 13.58
CA TRP A 85 5.62 6.60 13.14
C TRP A 85 4.65 6.03 12.09
N GLY A 86 5.20 5.35 11.08
CA GLY A 86 4.42 4.73 9.99
C GLY A 86 4.58 5.40 8.61
N ARG A 87 5.12 6.63 8.58
CA ARG A 87 5.27 7.41 7.34
C ARG A 87 6.17 6.73 6.31
N GLY A 88 7.27 6.12 6.77
CA GLY A 88 8.21 5.40 5.89
C GLY A 88 7.56 4.20 5.18
N ALA A 89 6.74 3.42 5.89
CA ALA A 89 6.03 2.28 5.29
C ALA A 89 5.06 2.71 4.20
N VAL A 90 4.29 3.79 4.44
CA VAL A 90 3.37 4.34 3.45
C VAL A 90 4.11 4.86 2.22
N VAL A 91 5.21 5.59 2.41
CA VAL A 91 6.04 6.08 1.29
C VAL A 91 6.61 4.91 0.49
N MET A 92 7.13 3.89 1.15
CA MET A 92 7.72 2.72 0.50
C MET A 92 6.69 1.97 -0.35
N LEU A 93 5.48 1.75 0.16
CA LEU A 93 4.39 1.14 -0.61
C LEU A 93 4.10 1.95 -1.87
N ASN A 94 3.97 3.27 -1.74
CA ASN A 94 3.61 4.11 -2.87
C ASN A 94 4.73 4.21 -3.91
N ILE A 95 6.00 4.14 -3.50
CA ILE A 95 7.14 4.02 -4.43
C ILE A 95 7.06 2.72 -5.23
N ILE A 96 6.68 1.58 -4.60
CA ILE A 96 6.49 0.28 -5.27
C ILE A 96 5.26 0.28 -6.19
N LEU A 97 4.21 1.04 -5.84
CA LEU A 97 3.01 1.14 -6.68
C LEU A 97 3.25 1.88 -8.01
N VAL A 98 4.27 2.75 -8.10
CA VAL A 98 4.63 3.42 -9.35
C VAL A 98 5.09 2.45 -10.45
N PRO A 99 6.12 1.59 -10.24
CA PRO A 99 6.48 0.58 -11.23
C PRO A 99 5.37 -0.47 -11.43
N ALA A 100 4.57 -0.79 -10.40
CA ALA A 100 3.41 -1.65 -10.58
C ALA A 100 2.37 -1.04 -11.56
N ALA A 101 2.11 0.26 -11.45
CA ALA A 101 1.23 0.97 -12.39
C ALA A 101 1.79 0.97 -13.82
N TYR A 102 3.11 1.11 -13.97
CA TYR A 102 3.77 0.99 -15.28
C TYR A 102 3.62 -0.42 -15.86
N TYR A 103 3.76 -1.46 -15.03
CA TYR A 103 3.55 -2.84 -15.45
C TYR A 103 2.09 -3.09 -15.91
N MET A 104 1.09 -2.56 -15.19
CA MET A 104 -0.31 -2.61 -15.62
C MET A 104 -0.56 -1.92 -16.97
N PHE A 105 0.21 -0.88 -17.29
CA PHE A 105 0.13 -0.20 -18.58
C PHE A 105 0.67 -1.09 -19.71
N ILE A 106 1.76 -1.84 -19.46
CA ILE A 106 2.32 -2.80 -20.42
C ILE A 106 1.34 -3.94 -20.69
N GLU A 107 0.59 -4.39 -19.68
CA GLU A 107 -0.41 -5.47 -19.81
C GLU A 107 -1.79 -5.00 -20.35
N ASP A 108 -1.84 -3.85 -21.04
CA ASP A 108 -3.06 -3.25 -21.61
C ASP A 108 -4.19 -2.99 -20.60
N ARG A 109 -3.89 -2.93 -19.29
CA ARG A 109 -4.85 -2.59 -18.22
C ARG A 109 -4.85 -1.09 -17.92
N PHE A 110 -5.05 -0.28 -18.96
CA PHE A 110 -4.90 1.18 -18.90
C PHE A 110 -5.69 1.86 -17.77
N SER A 111 -6.98 1.51 -17.59
CA SER A 111 -7.81 2.12 -16.55
C SER A 111 -7.25 1.89 -15.14
N TRP A 112 -6.75 0.69 -14.85
CA TRP A 112 -6.17 0.35 -13.55
C TRP A 112 -4.78 0.96 -13.36
N ALA A 113 -3.99 1.03 -14.43
CA ALA A 113 -2.69 1.70 -14.42
C ALA A 113 -2.83 3.18 -14.03
N VAL A 114 -3.79 3.89 -14.63
CA VAL A 114 -4.04 5.32 -14.35
C VAL A 114 -4.51 5.53 -12.91
N ILE A 115 -5.49 4.75 -12.45
CA ILE A 115 -6.01 4.86 -11.08
C ILE A 115 -4.89 4.63 -10.06
N THR A 116 -4.11 3.56 -10.24
CA THR A 116 -3.02 3.19 -9.33
C THR A 116 -1.92 4.27 -9.35
N GLY A 117 -1.47 4.68 -10.54
CA GLY A 117 -0.43 5.69 -10.70
C GLY A 117 -0.81 7.04 -10.09
N ILE A 118 -2.01 7.55 -10.38
CA ILE A 118 -2.49 8.82 -9.82
C ILE A 118 -2.58 8.72 -8.29
N SER A 119 -3.13 7.63 -7.75
CA SER A 119 -3.22 7.45 -6.30
C SER A 119 -1.84 7.43 -5.63
N ALA A 120 -0.85 6.77 -6.25
CA ALA A 120 0.51 6.70 -5.74
C ALA A 120 1.20 8.07 -5.73
N PHE A 121 1.14 8.79 -6.85
CA PHE A 121 1.72 10.14 -6.94
C PHE A 121 1.02 11.13 -6.00
N PHE A 122 -0.30 11.01 -5.83
CA PHE A 122 -1.04 11.84 -4.87
C PHE A 122 -0.54 11.65 -3.45
N VAL A 123 -0.38 10.40 -3.00
CA VAL A 123 0.11 10.09 -1.65
C VAL A 123 1.55 10.58 -1.45
N LEU A 124 2.43 10.35 -2.43
CA LEU A 124 3.80 10.84 -2.38
C LEU A 124 3.85 12.37 -2.31
N GLY A 125 3.08 13.08 -3.14
CA GLY A 125 2.98 14.54 -3.10
C GLY A 125 2.42 15.06 -1.77
N ALA A 126 1.43 14.37 -1.20
CA ALA A 126 0.85 14.74 0.09
C ALA A 126 1.84 14.56 1.26
N LEU A 127 2.67 13.51 1.21
CA LEU A 127 3.67 13.17 2.23
C LEU A 127 4.95 14.01 2.12
N PHE A 128 5.36 14.39 0.92
CA PHE A 128 6.54 15.24 0.68
C PHE A 128 6.23 16.74 0.72
N ASN A 129 4.98 17.15 0.99
CA ASN A 129 4.63 18.55 1.16
C ASN A 129 5.46 19.20 2.29
N LYS A 130 5.93 20.44 2.09
CA LYS A 130 6.70 21.22 3.08
C LYS A 130 6.05 21.22 4.47
N ARG A 131 4.71 21.30 4.54
CA ARG A 131 3.96 21.24 5.81
C ARG A 131 4.06 19.88 6.50
N ALA A 132 4.04 18.79 5.73
CA ALA A 132 4.16 17.43 6.25
C ALA A 132 5.59 17.13 6.74
N ILE A 133 6.60 17.63 6.03
CA ILE A 133 8.01 17.52 6.45
C ILE A 133 8.25 18.34 7.71
N HIS A 134 7.77 19.59 7.77
CA HIS A 134 7.94 20.45 8.94
C HIS A 134 7.29 19.83 10.20
N TRP A 135 6.09 19.28 10.08
CA TRP A 135 5.42 18.56 11.17
C TRP A 135 6.23 17.37 11.69
N ALA A 136 6.89 16.61 10.81
CA ALA A 136 7.71 15.47 11.23
C ALA A 136 9.01 15.91 11.93
N ASN A 137 9.58 17.05 11.52
CA ASN A 137 10.86 17.56 12.00
C ASN A 137 10.74 18.54 13.18
N THR A 138 9.52 18.84 13.67
CA THR A 138 9.35 19.73 14.82
C THR A 138 9.89 19.01 16.07
N GLU A 139 11.03 19.42 16.61
CA GLU A 139 11.65 18.78 17.79
C GLU A 139 10.66 18.66 18.97
N ILE A 140 10.79 17.58 19.76
CA ILE A 140 9.95 17.27 20.93
C ILE A 140 10.49 18.02 22.14
#